data_AF-A0A1I7YJI6-F1
#
_entry.id   AF-A0A1I7YJI6-F1
#
_cell.length_a   1.000
_cell.length_b   1.000
_cell.length_c   1.000
_cell.angle_alpha   90.00
_cell.angle_beta   90.00
_cell.angle_gamma   90.00
#
_symmetry.space_group_name_H-M   'P 1'
#
loop_
_entity.id
_entity.type
_entity.pdbx_description
1 polymer ?
#
loop_
_entity_poly.entity_id
_entity_poly.type
_entity_poly.pdbx_seq_one_letter_code
_entity_poly.pdbx_strand_id
1 'polypeptide(L)'
;MAETPEQDHYLLVSSSSRKLFQGSTTISPPCEEALFDLLQIDGESMKTKLCPKEVLDLLATRGFRVVSAVFTAWEEHVWTLSRI
;
A
#
# COMPACT_ATOMS: atom_id res chain seq x y z
N MET A 1 20.09 22.69 14.32
CA MET A 1 19.87 21.27 13.96
C MET A 1 18.44 21.20 13.50
N ALA A 2 18.20 20.96 12.21
CA ALA A 2 16.83 20.84 11.71
C ALA A 2 16.28 19.49 12.17
N GLU A 3 15.17 19.51 12.90
CA GLU A 3 14.39 18.32 13.24
C GLU A 3 13.97 17.69 11.91
N THR A 4 14.48 16.49 11.60
CA THR A 4 13.93 15.67 10.52
C THR A 4 12.45 15.48 10.84
N PRO A 5 11.51 15.86 9.96
CA PRO A 5 10.11 15.59 10.21
C PRO A 5 9.99 14.08 10.44
N GLU A 6 9.33 13.70 11.54
CA GLU A 6 8.90 12.32 11.77
C GLU A 6 8.29 11.83 10.46
N GLN A 7 8.97 10.92 9.77
CA GLN A 7 8.49 10.41 8.48
C GLN A 7 7.22 9.63 8.79
N ASP A 8 6.10 10.31 8.65
CA ASP A 8 4.74 9.83 8.72
C ASP A 8 4.67 8.38 8.19
N HIS A 9 4.57 7.43 9.12
CA HIS A 9 4.68 5.97 8.92
C HIS A 9 3.48 5.37 8.17
N TYR A 10 2.97 6.07 7.16
CA TYR A 10 1.75 5.72 6.47
C TYR A 10 2.01 5.21 5.06
N LEU A 11 1.27 4.17 4.69
CA LEU A 11 1.20 3.65 3.33
C LEU A 11 -0.23 3.75 2.83
N LEU A 12 -0.38 4.14 1.58
CA LEU A 12 -1.61 4.06 0.81
C LEU A 12 -1.51 2.85 -0.10
N VAL A 13 -2.52 2.00 -0.01
CA VAL A 13 -2.73 0.88 -0.91
C VAL A 13 -3.99 1.23 -1.70
N SER A 14 -3.93 1.22 -3.03
CA SER A 14 -5.12 1.48 -3.84
C SER A 14 -5.33 0.45 -4.94
N SER A 15 -6.60 0.19 -5.25
CA SER A 15 -6.98 -0.66 -6.37
C SER A 15 -8.35 -0.31 -6.91
N SER A 16 -8.52 -0.47 -8.22
CA SER A 16 -9.83 -0.35 -8.86
C SER A 16 -10.77 -1.47 -8.43
N SER A 17 -12.06 -1.19 -8.30
CA SER A 17 -13.11 -2.18 -8.04
C SER A 17 -13.09 -3.35 -9.02
N ARG A 18 -12.67 -3.10 -10.27
CA ARG A 18 -12.56 -4.13 -11.32
C ARG A 18 -11.44 -5.14 -11.07
N LYS A 19 -10.51 -4.81 -10.16
CA LYS A 19 -9.24 -5.52 -9.91
C LYS A 19 -9.09 -5.99 -8.46
N LEU A 20 -10.11 -5.83 -7.62
CA LEU A 20 -10.07 -6.16 -6.18
C LEU A 20 -9.67 -7.59 -5.84
N PHE A 21 -9.99 -8.56 -6.70
CA PHE A 21 -9.74 -9.98 -6.42
C PHE A 21 -8.65 -10.59 -7.31
N GLN A 22 -8.14 -9.82 -8.27
CA GLN A 22 -7.18 -10.30 -9.27
C GLN A 22 -5.89 -9.45 -9.33
N GLY A 23 -5.88 -8.30 -8.65
CA GLY A 23 -4.83 -7.29 -8.84
C GLY A 23 -4.99 -6.57 -10.19
N SER A 24 -4.19 -5.55 -10.51
CA SER A 24 -3.05 -4.94 -9.82
C SER A 24 -3.43 -4.01 -8.65
N THR A 25 -2.50 -3.85 -7.72
CA THR A 25 -2.60 -2.92 -6.58
C THR A 25 -1.46 -1.91 -6.62
N THR A 26 -1.74 -0.65 -6.29
CA THR A 26 -0.75 0.43 -6.26
C THR A 26 -0.34 0.70 -4.81
N ILE A 27 0.94 0.95 -4.58
CA ILE A 27 1.50 1.30 -3.27
C ILE A 27 2.07 2.71 -3.33
N SER A 28 1.69 3.60 -2.42
CA SER A 28 2.24 4.95 -2.34
C SER A 28 2.33 5.46 -0.90
N PRO A 29 3.25 6.37 -0.55
CA PRO A 29 4.42 6.78 -1.33
C PRO A 29 5.42 5.61 -1.55
N PRO A 30 6.47 5.79 -2.37
CA PRO A 30 7.58 4.84 -2.44
C PRO A 30 8.06 4.45 -1.05
N CYS A 31 8.24 3.14 -0.85
CA CYS A 31 8.52 2.56 0.46
C CYS A 31 9.91 1.94 0.50
N GLU A 32 10.28 1.32 1.62
CA GLU A 32 11.58 0.65 1.80
C GLU A 32 11.76 -0.48 0.76
N GLU A 33 12.98 -0.64 0.21
CA GLU A 33 13.29 -1.68 -0.79
C GLU A 33 12.92 -3.09 -0.34
N ALA A 34 12.99 -3.38 0.97
CA ALA A 34 12.59 -4.67 1.53
C ALA A 34 11.12 -5.03 1.28
N LEU A 35 10.26 -4.03 1.04
CA LEU A 35 8.86 -4.24 0.67
C LEU A 35 8.68 -4.47 -0.83
N PHE A 36 9.62 -4.05 -1.67
CA PHE A 36 9.53 -4.23 -3.13
C PHE A 36 9.61 -5.70 -3.49
N ASP A 37 10.56 -6.43 -2.89
CA ASP A 37 10.68 -7.87 -3.08
C ASP A 37 9.50 -8.63 -2.49
N LEU A 38 9.07 -8.26 -1.28
CA LEU A 38 7.95 -8.92 -0.57
C LEU A 38 6.64 -8.79 -1.36
N LEU A 39 6.34 -7.58 -1.84
CA LEU A 39 5.09 -7.27 -2.53
C LEU A 39 5.21 -7.42 -4.04
N GLN A 40 6.39 -7.77 -4.58
CA GLN A 40 6.64 -7.86 -6.03
C GLN A 40 6.28 -6.53 -6.74
N ILE A 41 6.75 -5.42 -6.17
CA ILE A 41 6.50 -4.06 -6.70
C ILE A 41 7.40 -3.84 -7.92
N ASP A 42 6.78 -3.42 -9.01
CA ASP A 42 7.50 -2.79 -10.12
C ASP A 42 7.92 -1.37 -9.72
N GLY A 43 9.22 -1.14 -9.56
CA GLY A 43 9.77 0.10 -9.03
C GLY A 43 9.54 1.34 -9.91
N GLU A 44 9.22 1.19 -11.19
CA GLU A 44 8.84 2.31 -12.06
C GLU A 44 7.38 2.72 -11.87
N SER A 45 6.48 1.74 -11.74
CA SER A 45 5.03 1.98 -11.68
C SER A 45 4.46 2.00 -10.26
N MET A 46 5.24 1.57 -9.26
CA MET A 46 4.82 1.33 -7.88
C MET A 46 3.59 0.41 -7.77
N LYS A 47 3.45 -0.51 -8.73
CA LYS A 47 2.35 -1.48 -8.79
C LYS A 47 2.85 -2.88 -8.50
N THR A 48 2.00 -3.64 -7.84
CA THR A 48 2.13 -5.08 -7.67
C THR A 48 1.05 -5.82 -8.46
N LYS A 49 1.37 -7.05 -8.87
CA LYS A 49 0.43 -7.99 -9.46
C LYS A 49 -0.54 -8.59 -8.43
N LEU A 50 -0.23 -8.48 -7.14
CA LEU A 50 -1.04 -8.99 -6.05
C LEU A 50 -2.36 -8.23 -5.92
N CYS A 51 -3.40 -8.91 -5.45
CA CYS A 51 -4.65 -8.26 -5.09
C CYS A 51 -4.52 -7.53 -3.74
N PRO A 52 -5.39 -6.53 -3.46
CA PRO A 52 -5.33 -5.79 -2.21
C PRO A 52 -5.33 -6.66 -0.96
N LYS A 53 -6.11 -7.74 -0.95
CA LYS A 53 -6.13 -8.68 0.19
C LYS A 53 -4.73 -9.23 0.49
N GLU A 54 -4.04 -9.75 -0.53
CA GLU A 54 -2.69 -10.31 -0.38
C GLU A 54 -1.69 -9.26 0.08
N VAL A 55 -1.77 -8.05 -0.50
CA VAL A 55 -0.93 -6.91 -0.10
C VAL A 55 -1.13 -6.56 1.37
N LEU A 56 -2.38 -6.43 1.80
CA LEU A 56 -2.72 -6.08 3.19
C LEU A 56 -2.27 -7.18 4.17
N ASP A 57 -2.46 -8.45 3.81
CA ASP A 57 -2.02 -9.58 4.63
C ASP A 57 -0.48 -9.59 4.78
N LEU A 58 0.27 -9.38 3.69
CA LEU A 58 1.73 -9.30 3.72
C LEU A 58 2.23 -8.10 4.53
N LEU A 59 1.61 -6.93 4.36
CA LEU A 59 1.94 -5.74 5.12
C LEU A 59 1.66 -5.92 6.62
N ALA A 60 0.60 -6.65 6.98
CA ALA A 60 0.33 -7.00 8.37
C ALA A 60 1.45 -7.83 9.00
N THR A 61 2.10 -8.74 8.26
CA THR A 61 3.28 -9.48 8.75
C THR A 61 4.49 -8.58 9.03
N ARG A 62 4.50 -7.36 8.50
CA ARG A 62 5.56 -6.35 8.68
C ARG A 62 5.18 -5.24 9.68
N GLY A 63 4.09 -5.43 10.42
CA GLY A 63 3.65 -4.48 11.46
C GLY A 63 2.81 -3.32 10.94
N PHE A 64 2.31 -3.38 9.71
CA PHE A 64 1.35 -2.38 9.23
C PHE A 64 -0.08 -2.77 9.57
N ARG A 65 -0.89 -1.78 9.93
CA ARG A 65 -2.31 -1.94 10.19
C ARG A 65 -3.12 -0.94 9.39
N VAL A 66 -4.23 -1.39 8.81
CA VAL A 66 -5.21 -0.50 8.18
C VAL A 66 -5.83 0.42 9.24
N VAL A 67 -5.67 1.73 9.06
CA VAL A 67 -6.25 2.77 9.92
C VAL A 67 -7.45 3.45 9.27
N SER A 68 -7.54 3.42 7.93
CA SER A 68 -8.67 3.96 7.18
C SER A 68 -8.88 3.19 5.88
N ALA A 69 -10.13 3.12 5.43
CA ALA A 69 -10.51 2.58 4.14
C ALA A 69 -11.57 3.49 3.52
N VAL A 70 -11.34 3.93 2.29
CA VAL A 70 -12.21 4.82 1.54
C VAL A 70 -12.53 4.18 0.20
N PHE A 71 -13.81 4.26 -0.18
CA PHE A 71 -14.24 3.96 -1.54
C PHE A 71 -14.56 5.29 -2.23
N THR A 72 -13.89 5.57 -3.34
CA THR A 72 -14.08 6.80 -4.10
C THR A 72 -15.14 6.63 -5.18
N ALA A 73 -15.75 7.73 -5.61
CA ALA A 73 -16.73 7.74 -6.69
C ALA A 73 -16.17 7.25 -8.04
N TRP A 74 -14.85 7.07 -8.15
CA TRP A 74 -14.14 6.63 -9.35
C TRP A 74 -13.95 5.11 -9.43
N GLU A 75 -14.74 4.34 -8.67
CA GLU A 75 -14.58 2.89 -8.55
C GLU A 75 -13.18 2.50 -8.05
N GLU A 76 -12.62 3.29 -7.13
CA GLU A 76 -11.31 3.03 -6.52
C GLU A 76 -11.44 2.83 -5.01
N HIS A 77 -10.79 1.78 -4.52
CA HIS A 77 -10.65 1.49 -3.11
C HIS A 77 -9.26 1.91 -2.66
N VAL A 78 -9.20 2.68 -1.58
CA VAL A 78 -7.97 3.18 -1.00
C VAL A 78 -7.92 2.79 0.47
N TRP A 79 -6.85 2.15 0.90
CA TRP A 79 -6.57 1.82 2.29
C TRP A 79 -5.37 2.62 2.76
N THR A 80 -5.53 3.30 3.89
CA THR A 80 -4.40 3.92 4.60
C THR A 80 -3.95 2.94 5.69
N LEU A 81 -2.67 2.62 5.70
CA LEU A 81 -2.02 1.80 6.69
C LEU A 81 -1.05 2.65 7.50
N SER A 82 -0.86 2.29 8.76
CA SER A 82 0.17 2.86 9.65
C SER A 82 1.01 1.75 10.24
N ARG A 83 2.31 1.99 10.46
CA ARG A 83 3.22 1.04 11.13
C ARG A 83 3.03 1.13 12.65
N ILE A 84 2.93 -0.03 13.30
CA ILE A 84 2.79 -0.20 14.76
C ILE A 84 4.09 -0.75 15.34
#